data_AF-A0A1L7RLH6-F1
#
_entry.id   AF-A0A1L7RLH6-F1
#
_cell.length_a   1.000
_cell.length_b   1.000
_cell.length_c   1.000
_cell.angle_alpha   90.00
_cell.angle_beta   90.00
_cell.angle_gamma   90.00
#
_symmetry.space_group_name_H-M   'P 1'
#
loop_
_entity.id
_entity.type
_entity.pdbx_description
1 polymer ?
#
loop_
_entity_poly.entity_id
_entity_poly.type
_entity_poly.pdbx_seq_one_letter_code
_entity_poly.pdbx_strand_id
1 'polypeptide(L)'
;MSAVPQTDASGMTFNQALGFTVNQYLFAEHMTREQLGRLLGVSGGVAGKKVRGQVGWTAEDVAAVANRFGVAVDDLLPRRIDEAPADSGSGGGSGPVPRTGFEPAAFCSGGRRSIH
;
A
#
# COMPACT_ATOMS: atom_id res chain seq x y z
N MET A 1 -24.56 -1.14 -23.63
CA MET A 1 -23.60 -2.05 -23.00
C MET A 1 -22.91 -1.29 -21.89
N SER A 2 -23.34 -1.47 -20.63
CA SER A 2 -22.71 -0.79 -19.48
C SER A 2 -21.67 -1.72 -18.89
N ALA A 3 -20.40 -1.33 -18.93
CA ALA A 3 -19.33 -2.11 -18.32
C ALA A 3 -19.54 -2.08 -16.79
N VAL A 4 -19.72 -3.26 -16.20
CA VAL A 4 -19.81 -3.42 -14.74
C VAL A 4 -18.49 -2.91 -14.14
N PRO A 5 -18.52 -1.97 -13.19
CA PRO A 5 -17.30 -1.50 -12.54
C PRO A 5 -16.65 -2.70 -11.83
N GLN A 6 -15.44 -3.05 -12.26
CA GLN A 6 -14.70 -4.16 -11.67
C GLN A 6 -14.12 -3.70 -10.33
N THR A 7 -14.81 -4.06 -9.26
CA THR A 7 -14.36 -3.91 -7.87
C THR A 7 -13.35 -5.01 -7.57
N ASP A 8 -12.17 -4.66 -7.05
CA ASP A 8 -11.17 -5.63 -6.58
C ASP A 8 -11.48 -6.13 -5.16
N ALA A 9 -10.68 -7.08 -4.66
CA ALA A 9 -10.84 -7.69 -3.34
C ALA A 9 -10.79 -6.68 -2.16
N SER A 10 -10.32 -5.45 -2.39
CA SER A 10 -10.34 -4.35 -1.41
C SER A 10 -11.63 -3.52 -1.43
N GLY A 11 -12.59 -3.87 -2.29
CA GLY A 11 -13.86 -3.15 -2.42
C GLY A 11 -13.77 -1.87 -3.24
N MET A 12 -12.63 -1.58 -3.88
CA MET A 12 -12.44 -0.40 -4.72
C MET A 12 -12.46 -0.78 -6.19
N THR A 13 -13.07 0.08 -7.00
CA THR A 13 -12.91 0.01 -8.45
C THR A 13 -11.51 0.48 -8.84
N PHE A 14 -11.04 0.06 -10.02
CA PHE A 14 -9.75 0.50 -10.56
C PHE A 14 -9.57 2.04 -10.52
N ASN A 15 -10.60 2.80 -10.91
CA ASN A 15 -10.53 4.27 -10.89
C ASN A 15 -10.48 4.85 -9.48
N GLN A 16 -11.11 4.20 -8.50
CA GLN A 16 -11.04 4.61 -7.09
C GLN A 16 -9.65 4.34 -6.51
N ALA A 17 -9.07 3.17 -6.81
CA ALA A 17 -7.71 2.84 -6.38
C ALA A 17 -6.67 3.78 -7.02
N LEU A 18 -6.78 4.03 -8.33
CA LEU A 18 -5.91 5.00 -9.02
C LEU A 18 -6.10 6.42 -8.46
N GLY A 19 -7.34 6.84 -8.28
CA GLY A 19 -7.66 8.14 -7.68
C GLY A 19 -7.12 8.29 -6.25
N PHE A 20 -7.15 7.20 -5.45
CA PHE A 20 -6.56 7.15 -4.13
C PHE A 20 -5.03 7.33 -4.19
N THR A 21 -4.32 6.56 -5.02
CA THR A 21 -2.87 6.72 -5.20
C THR A 21 -2.50 8.14 -5.62
N VAL A 22 -3.20 8.72 -6.59
CA VAL A 22 -2.96 10.11 -7.01
C VAL A 22 -3.24 11.10 -5.88
N ASN A 23 -4.26 10.87 -5.06
CA ASN A 23 -4.54 11.72 -3.89
C ASN A 23 -3.41 11.69 -2.85
N GLN A 24 -2.71 10.55 -2.70
CA GLN A 24 -1.54 10.47 -1.82
C GLN A 24 -0.42 11.40 -2.29
N TYR A 25 -0.12 11.42 -3.60
CA TYR A 25 0.86 12.34 -4.18
C TYR A 25 0.43 13.80 -4.08
N LEU A 26 -0.84 14.11 -4.35
CA LEU A 26 -1.37 15.47 -4.16
C LEU A 26 -1.18 15.95 -2.72
N PHE A 27 -1.46 15.10 -1.74
CA PHE A 27 -1.29 15.41 -0.33
C PHE A 27 0.18 15.62 0.03
N ALA A 28 1.07 14.72 -0.40
CA ALA A 28 2.50 14.79 -0.14
C ALA A 28 3.15 16.07 -0.71
N GLU A 29 2.72 16.50 -1.90
CA GLU A 29 3.25 17.67 -2.60
C GLU A 29 2.45 18.96 -2.35
N HIS A 30 1.49 18.94 -1.41
CA HIS A 30 0.57 20.06 -1.13
C HIS A 30 -0.15 20.63 -2.38
N MET A 31 -0.43 19.76 -3.35
CA MET A 31 -1.05 20.14 -4.62
C MET A 31 -2.58 20.04 -4.54
N THR A 32 -3.28 21.10 -4.95
CA THR A 32 -4.75 21.14 -4.91
C THR A 32 -5.40 20.44 -6.10
N ARG A 33 -6.70 20.14 -5.98
CA ARG A 33 -7.49 19.56 -7.08
C ARG A 33 -7.64 20.53 -8.26
N GLU A 34 -7.65 21.83 -8.00
CA GLU A 34 -7.65 22.87 -9.03
C GLU A 34 -6.33 22.90 -9.79
N GLN A 35 -5.20 22.73 -9.09
CA GLN A 35 -3.89 22.58 -9.73
C GLN A 35 -3.81 21.30 -10.56
N LEU A 36 -4.35 20.18 -10.07
CA LEU A 36 -4.46 18.95 -10.84
C LEU A 36 -5.33 19.14 -12.09
N GLY A 37 -6.46 19.84 -11.96
CA GLY A 37 -7.30 20.16 -13.12
C GLY A 37 -6.53 20.91 -14.20
N ARG A 38 -5.75 21.93 -13.81
CA ARG A 38 -4.88 22.66 -14.75
C ARG A 38 -3.82 21.77 -15.40
N LEU A 39 -3.19 20.87 -14.64
CA LEU A 39 -2.23 19.90 -15.17
C LEU A 39 -2.86 19.00 -16.25
N LEU A 40 -4.10 18.56 -16.03
CA LEU A 40 -4.83 17.65 -16.91
C LEU A 40 -5.64 18.35 -18.01
N GLY A 41 -5.63 19.69 -18.07
CA GLY A 41 -6.46 20.45 -19.01
C GLY A 41 -7.97 20.34 -18.75
N VAL A 42 -8.39 20.05 -17.52
CA VAL A 42 -9.80 19.93 -17.11
C VAL A 42 -10.15 20.87 -15.95
N SER A 43 -11.44 21.02 -15.63
CA SER A 43 -11.84 21.80 -14.46
C SER A 43 -11.43 21.10 -13.15
N GLY A 44 -11.22 21.87 -12.07
CA GLY A 44 -10.95 21.31 -10.74
C GLY A 44 -12.05 20.36 -10.24
N GLY A 45 -13.31 20.60 -10.65
CA GLY A 45 -14.43 19.70 -10.38
C GLY A 45 -14.28 18.33 -11.06
N VAL A 46 -13.84 18.29 -12.32
CA VAL A 46 -13.56 17.03 -13.03
C VAL A 46 -12.38 16.30 -12.40
N ALA A 47 -11.31 17.03 -12.07
CA ALA A 47 -10.17 16.46 -11.34
C ALA A 47 -10.58 15.87 -9.98
N GLY A 48 -11.45 16.56 -9.23
CA GLY A 48 -12.01 16.05 -8.00
C GLY A 48 -12.82 14.75 -8.18
N LYS A 49 -13.60 14.65 -9.26
CA LYS A 49 -14.35 13.43 -9.60
C LYS A 49 -13.43 12.28 -10.02
N LYS A 50 -12.35 12.55 -10.77
CA LYS A 50 -11.30 11.56 -11.11
C LYS A 50 -10.63 11.01 -9.85
N VAL A 51 -10.25 11.87 -8.92
CA VAL A 51 -9.65 11.48 -7.63
C VAL A 51 -10.60 10.61 -6.77
N ARG A 52 -11.92 10.85 -6.85
CA ARG A 52 -12.94 10.01 -6.18
C ARG A 52 -13.32 8.75 -6.97
N GLY A 53 -12.69 8.50 -8.12
CA GLY A 53 -12.98 7.37 -9.00
C GLY A 53 -14.31 7.45 -9.76
N GLN A 54 -14.97 8.61 -9.80
CA GLN A 54 -16.26 8.82 -10.47
C GLN A 54 -16.11 9.12 -11.97
N VAL A 55 -14.91 9.55 -12.38
CA VAL A 55 -14.55 9.81 -13.78
C VAL A 55 -13.30 9.00 -14.09
N GLY A 56 -13.28 8.33 -15.24
CA GLY A 56 -12.15 7.52 -15.68
C GLY A 56 -10.91 8.36 -15.97
N TRP A 57 -9.74 7.72 -15.90
CA TRP A 57 -8.46 8.28 -16.27
C TRP A 57 -8.10 7.90 -17.70
N THR A 58 -7.65 8.86 -18.51
CA THR A 58 -7.05 8.55 -19.81
C THR A 58 -5.59 8.15 -19.62
N ALA A 59 -4.99 7.50 -20.62
CA ALA A 59 -3.56 7.19 -20.59
C ALA A 59 -2.70 8.47 -20.51
N GLU A 60 -3.11 9.54 -21.20
CA GLU A 60 -2.46 10.85 -21.14
C GLU A 60 -2.53 11.46 -19.73
N ASP A 61 -3.66 11.34 -19.04
CA ASP A 61 -3.77 11.83 -17.66
C ASP A 61 -2.76 11.14 -16.74
N VAL A 62 -2.67 9.81 -16.84
CA VAL A 62 -1.74 9.01 -16.01
C VAL A 62 -0.29 9.37 -16.33
N ALA A 63 0.06 9.53 -17.61
CA ALA A 63 1.39 9.94 -18.01
C ALA A 63 1.74 11.36 -17.52
N ALA A 64 0.80 12.31 -17.59
CA ALA A 64 0.99 13.66 -17.10
C ALA A 64 1.22 13.72 -15.58
N VAL A 65 0.47 12.91 -14.83
CA VAL A 65 0.64 12.80 -13.37
C VAL A 65 1.98 12.15 -13.01
N ALA A 66 2.36 11.06 -13.68
CA ALA A 66 3.63 10.38 -13.46
C ALA A 66 4.81 11.35 -13.69
N ASN A 67 4.78 12.07 -14.81
CA ASN A 67 5.78 13.08 -15.14
C ASN A 67 5.81 14.23 -14.12
N ARG A 68 4.65 14.67 -13.63
CA ARG A 68 4.57 15.74 -12.61
C ARG A 68 5.25 15.35 -11.30
N PHE A 69 5.09 14.10 -10.87
CA PHE A 69 5.64 13.61 -9.60
C PHE A 69 7.00 12.92 -9.74
N GLY A 70 7.51 12.76 -10.97
CA GLY A 70 8.81 12.12 -11.22
C GLY A 70 8.82 10.63 -10.89
N VAL A 71 7.68 9.94 -11.05
CA VAL A 71 7.52 8.51 -10.76
C VAL A 71 7.24 7.72 -12.03
N ALA A 72 7.44 6.40 -12.02
CA ALA A 72 7.07 5.58 -13.15
C ALA A 72 5.54 5.48 -13.25
N VAL A 73 5.02 5.30 -14.47
CA VAL A 73 3.58 5.07 -14.68
C VAL A 73 3.10 3.84 -13.89
N ASP A 74 3.92 2.80 -13.83
CA ASP A 74 3.62 1.56 -13.11
C ASP A 74 3.47 1.75 -11.59
N ASP A 75 4.10 2.79 -11.02
CA ASP A 75 3.97 3.14 -9.60
C ASP A 75 2.62 3.81 -9.28
N LEU A 76 1.92 4.31 -10.31
CA LEU A 76 0.58 4.88 -10.16
C LEU A 76 -0.52 3.84 -10.33
N LEU A 77 -0.29 2.83 -11.17
CA LEU A 77 -1.33 1.89 -11.59
C LEU A 77 -1.67 0.89 -10.47
N PRO A 78 -2.95 0.77 -10.09
CA PRO A 78 -3.37 -0.26 -9.16
C PRO A 78 -3.07 -1.65 -9.71
N ARG A 79 -2.46 -2.50 -8.88
CA ARG A 79 -2.27 -3.92 -9.19
C ARG A 79 -3.29 -4.75 -8.44
N ARG A 80 -3.89 -5.71 -9.14
CA ARG A 80 -4.65 -6.78 -8.48
C ARG A 80 -3.64 -7.70 -7.84
N ILE A 81 -3.72 -7.82 -6.53
CA ILE A 81 -3.11 -8.93 -5.82
C ILE A 81 -4.16 -10.03 -5.94
N ASP A 82 -3.92 -10.97 -6.85
CA ASP A 82 -4.68 -12.21 -6.83
C ASP A 82 -4.30 -12.89 -5.51
N GLU A 83 -5.19 -12.81 -4.53
CA GLU A 83 -5.07 -13.63 -3.35
C GLU A 83 -5.26 -15.07 -3.85
N ALA A 84 -4.14 -15.75 -4.13
CA ALA A 84 -4.15 -17.18 -4.28
C ALA A 84 -4.92 -17.73 -3.07
N PRO A 85 -5.91 -18.62 -3.25
CA PRO A 85 -6.61 -19.17 -2.12
C PRO A 85 -5.54 -19.72 -1.18
N ALA A 86 -5.55 -19.24 0.06
CA ALA A 86 -4.71 -19.79 1.11
C ALA A 86 -5.10 -21.26 1.29
N ASP A 87 -4.50 -22.16 0.52
CA ASP A 87 -4.66 -23.59 0.70
C ASP A 87 -3.41 -24.37 0.26
N SER A 88 -3.03 -25.29 1.16
CA SER A 88 -2.28 -26.53 0.91
C SER A 88 -0.77 -26.47 0.66
N GLY A 89 -0.03 -26.39 1.78
CA GLY A 89 0.98 -27.41 2.10
C GLY A 89 2.41 -27.21 1.60
N SER A 90 3.24 -26.51 2.38
CA SER A 90 4.66 -26.90 2.53
C SER A 90 4.81 -27.62 3.87
N GLY A 91 4.71 -28.96 3.81
CA GLY A 91 5.11 -29.83 4.90
C GLY A 91 6.60 -29.68 5.19
N GLY A 92 6.92 -29.01 6.29
CA GLY A 92 8.20 -29.09 6.96
C GLY A 92 7.91 -29.29 8.44
N GLY A 93 7.84 -30.55 8.87
CA GLY A 93 7.50 -30.90 10.24
C GLY A 93 8.43 -30.21 11.23
N SER A 94 7.88 -29.28 12.00
CA SER A 94 8.44 -28.90 13.29
C SER A 94 7.31 -29.08 14.29
N GLY A 95 7.35 -30.21 15.01
CA GLY A 95 6.40 -30.51 16.07
C GLY A 95 6.36 -29.39 17.12
N PRO A 96 5.35 -29.39 18.00
CA PRO A 96 5.29 -28.42 19.09
C PRO A 96 6.53 -28.61 19.96
N VAL A 97 7.52 -27.71 19.82
CA VAL A 97 8.58 -27.55 20.81
C VAL A 97 7.91 -27.08 22.10
N PRO A 98 7.99 -27.84 23.20
CA PRO A 98 7.53 -27.34 24.48
C PRO A 98 8.38 -26.11 24.82
N ARG A 99 7.74 -25.04 25.31
CA ARG A 99 8.41 -23.91 25.97
C ARG A 99 9.03 -24.39 27.28
N THR A 100 10.14 -25.12 27.19
CA THR A 100 10.95 -25.47 28.34
C THR A 100 11.84 -24.29 28.68
N GLY A 101 11.52 -23.64 29.79
CA GLY A 101 12.45 -23.00 30.72
C GLY A 101 13.59 -22.17 30.13
N PHE A 102 13.34 -20.87 29.93
CA PHE A 102 14.40 -19.89 30.11
C PHE A 102 14.67 -19.78 31.62
N GLU A 103 15.49 -20.68 32.17
CA GLU A 103 15.99 -20.51 33.53
C GLU A 103 17.14 -19.48 33.50
N PRO A 104 17.10 -18.41 34.32
CA PRO A 104 18.25 -17.54 34.43
C PRO A 104 19.39 -18.34 35.10
N ALA A 105 20.54 -18.41 34.42
CA ALA A 105 21.76 -18.92 35.03
C ALA A 105 22.06 -18.07 36.27
N ALA A 106 21.89 -18.66 37.46
CA ALA A 106 22.40 -18.10 38.70
C ALA A 106 23.93 -18.00 38.56
N PHE A 107 24.40 -16.77 38.40
CA PHE A 107 25.81 -16.45 38.33
C PHE A 107 26.45 -16.76 39.68
N CYS A 108 27.14 -17.89 39.78
CA CYS A 108 28.01 -18.21 40.91
C CYS A 108 29.25 -17.30 40.87
N SER A 109 29.17 -16.10 41.45
CA SER A 109 30.37 -15.36 41.83
C SER A 109 30.89 -15.88 43.17
N GLY A 110 31.77 -16.87 43.09
CA GLY A 110 32.63 -17.23 44.22
C GLY A 110 33.53 -16.06 44.61
N GLY A 111 33.36 -15.56 45.83
CA GLY A 111 34.24 -14.58 46.46
C GLY A 111 34.70 -15.07 47.83
N ARG A 112 35.95 -15.53 47.90
CA ARG A 112 36.60 -16.06 49.10
C ARG A 112 36.86 -14.95 50.14
N ARG A 113 36.58 -15.28 51.42
CA ARG A 113 37.31 -14.98 52.68
C ARG A 113 37.79 -13.54 52.91
N SER A 114 37.40 -12.95 54.04
CA SER A 114 38.36 -12.36 54.98
C SER A 114 37.80 -12.19 56.40
N ILE A 115 38.57 -12.79 57.30
CA ILE A 115 38.74 -12.64 58.75
C ILE A 115 38.88 -11.15 59.16
N HIS A 116 38.11 -10.71 60.16
CA HIS A 116 38.62 -10.08 61.39
C HIS A 116 37.54 -10.14 62.49
#